data_AF-A0A2N1DS87-F1
#
_entry.id   AF-A0A2N1DS87-F1
#
_cell.length_a   1.000
_cell.length_b   1.000
_cell.length_c   1.000
_cell.angle_alpha   90.00
_cell.angle_beta   90.00
_cell.angle_gamma   90.00
#
_symmetry.space_group_name_H-M   'P 1'
#
loop_
_entity.id
_entity.type
_entity.pdbx_description
1 polymer ?
#
loop_
_entity_poly.entity_id
_entity_poly.type
_entity_poly.pdbx_seq_one_letter_code
_entity_poly.pdbx_strand_id
1 'polypeptide(L)'
;MLYTIKSNVIRNIDGKIKYKQFNEKGKMHFHLGVWVDGSERALDEIEFVEYALHPTFKKQNRNSRNRPNNFSITFWTWGMFNIKVAIHLHSGEIIKMDYYLEYTLPSDKNEYVQV
;
A
#
# COMPACT_ATOMS: atom_id res chain seq x y z
N MET A 1 7.65 19.22 -0.34
CA MET A 1 7.27 18.19 0.66
C MET A 1 8.33 17.11 0.59
N LEU A 2 8.98 16.73 1.70
CA LEU A 2 10.12 15.79 1.69
C LEU A 2 9.70 14.33 1.46
N TYR A 3 8.48 13.99 1.88
CA TYR A 3 7.90 12.66 1.78
C TYR A 3 6.55 12.74 1.05
N THR A 4 6.28 11.78 0.19
CA THR A 4 4.96 11.53 -0.38
C THR A 4 4.61 10.06 -0.25
N ILE A 5 3.35 9.70 -0.42
CA ILE A 5 2.91 8.29 -0.41
C ILE A 5 2.55 7.90 -1.83
N LYS A 6 3.06 6.74 -2.26
CA LYS A 6 2.74 6.14 -3.54
C LYS A 6 2.13 4.77 -3.32
N SER A 7 1.32 4.34 -4.28
CA SER A 7 0.76 3.00 -4.32
C SER A 7 0.74 2.45 -5.74
N ASN A 8 0.66 1.13 -5.85
CA ASN A 8 0.48 0.45 -7.12
C ASN A 8 -0.28 -0.87 -6.94
N VAL A 9 -0.90 -1.31 -8.03
CA VAL A 9 -1.38 -2.69 -8.16
C VAL A 9 -0.19 -3.60 -8.45
N ILE A 10 -0.06 -4.66 -7.66
CA ILE A 10 1.02 -5.64 -7.78
C ILE A 10 0.65 -6.63 -8.88
N ARG A 11 1.55 -6.74 -9.85
CA ARG A 11 1.44 -7.66 -10.99
C ARG A 11 2.31 -8.90 -10.77
N ASN A 12 1.95 -10.01 -11.41
CA ASN A 12 2.81 -11.19 -11.45
C ASN A 12 3.95 -11.00 -12.48
N ILE A 13 4.79 -12.02 -12.66
CA ILE A 13 5.93 -11.97 -13.59
C ILE A 13 5.51 -11.78 -15.06
N ASP A 14 4.30 -12.23 -15.41
CA ASP A 14 3.70 -12.05 -16.74
C ASP A 14 3.01 -10.68 -16.91
N GLY A 15 3.11 -9.80 -15.92
CA GLY A 15 2.46 -8.49 -15.92
C GLY A 15 0.97 -8.51 -15.57
N LYS A 16 0.38 -9.66 -15.22
CA LYS A 16 -1.04 -9.77 -14.88
C LYS A 16 -1.36 -9.32 -13.46
N ILE A 17 -2.49 -8.65 -13.29
CA ILE A 17 -3.04 -8.24 -12.00
C ILE A 17 -3.59 -9.46 -11.27
N LYS A 18 -3.06 -9.70 -10.07
CA LYS A 18 -3.53 -10.77 -9.21
C LYS A 18 -4.86 -10.37 -8.56
N TYR A 19 -5.85 -11.27 -8.61
CA TYR A 19 -7.07 -11.12 -7.82
C TYR A 19 -7.40 -12.35 -6.98
N LYS A 20 -8.06 -12.10 -5.85
CA LYS A 20 -8.66 -13.12 -4.98
C LYS A 20 -10.16 -12.95 -4.92
N GLN A 21 -10.87 -14.07 -4.93
CA GLN A 21 -12.32 -14.09 -4.72
C GLN A 21 -12.64 -15.13 -3.66
N PHE A 22 -13.20 -14.71 -2.53
CA PHE A 22 -13.42 -15.59 -1.38
C PHE A 22 -14.72 -16.40 -1.48
N ASN A 23 -15.64 -16.01 -2.37
CA ASN A 23 -16.84 -16.75 -2.73
C ASN A 23 -17.28 -16.35 -4.14
N GLU A 24 -18.07 -17.18 -4.84
CA GLU A 24 -18.43 -16.99 -6.26
C GLU A 24 -19.12 -15.64 -6.56
N LYS A 25 -19.86 -15.10 -5.58
CA LYS A 25 -20.56 -13.81 -5.67
C LYS A 25 -19.79 -12.64 -5.05
N GLY A 26 -18.57 -12.90 -4.59
CA GLY A 26 -17.75 -11.95 -3.85
C GLY A 26 -17.07 -10.95 -4.75
N LYS A 27 -16.71 -9.80 -4.18
CA LYS A 27 -15.88 -8.83 -4.88
C LYS A 27 -14.48 -9.41 -5.12
N MET A 28 -13.95 -9.15 -6.30
CA MET A 28 -12.54 -9.39 -6.60
C MET A 28 -11.70 -8.45 -5.73
N HIS A 29 -10.78 -9.02 -4.97
CA HIS A 29 -9.79 -8.29 -4.20
C HIS A 29 -8.50 -8.28 -4.99
N PHE A 30 -7.91 -7.11 -5.18
CA PHE A 30 -6.66 -6.90 -5.90
C PHE A 30 -5.51 -6.74 -4.90
N HIS A 31 -4.32 -7.18 -5.29
CA HIS A 31 -3.12 -7.05 -4.47
C HIS A 31 -2.48 -5.70 -4.73
N LEU A 32 -2.39 -4.85 -3.70
CA LEU A 32 -1.78 -3.52 -3.80
C LEU A 32 -0.60 -3.39 -2.85
N GLY A 33 0.35 -2.55 -3.25
CA GLY A 33 1.44 -2.04 -2.41
C GLY A 33 1.29 -0.55 -2.16
N VAL A 34 1.69 -0.10 -0.97
CA VAL A 34 1.85 1.32 -0.62
C VAL A 34 3.22 1.51 0.01
N TRP A 35 3.89 2.63 -0.25
CA TRP A 35 5.24 2.93 0.25
C TRP A 35 5.46 4.43 0.40
N VAL A 36 6.51 4.80 1.12
CA VAL A 36 6.97 6.18 1.22
C VAL A 36 7.89 6.49 0.05
N ASP A 37 7.68 7.62 -0.60
CA ASP A 37 8.49 8.14 -1.68
C ASP A 37 9.20 9.42 -1.23
N GLY A 38 10.50 9.48 -1.47
CA GLY A 38 11.40 10.55 -1.04
C GLY A 38 12.82 10.28 -1.56
N SER A 39 13.74 11.21 -1.32
CA SER A 39 15.16 10.96 -1.61
C SER A 39 15.74 9.91 -0.66
N GLU A 40 16.78 9.18 -1.08
CA GLU A 40 17.45 8.19 -0.22
C GLU A 40 17.83 8.76 1.15
N ARG A 41 18.40 9.98 1.15
CA ARG A 41 18.76 10.69 2.37
C ARG A 41 17.57 10.94 3.29
N ALA A 42 16.42 11.34 2.74
CA ALA A 42 15.22 11.55 3.53
C ALA A 42 14.68 10.22 4.07
N LEU A 43 14.67 9.16 3.24
CA LEU A 43 14.20 7.84 3.68
C LEU A 43 15.10 7.24 4.77
N ASP A 44 16.39 7.56 4.81
CA ASP A 44 17.33 7.13 5.86
C ASP A 44 17.08 7.82 7.21
N GLU A 45 16.32 8.91 7.24
CA GLU A 45 15.91 9.58 8.49
C GLU A 45 14.72 8.88 9.15
N ILE A 46 14.04 7.98 8.43
CA ILE A 46 12.83 7.28 8.90
C ILE A 46 13.22 6.05 9.73
N GLU A 47 12.75 6.01 10.98
CA GLU A 47 12.88 4.82 11.83
C GLU A 47 11.85 3.74 11.46
N PHE A 48 10.58 4.15 11.33
CA PHE A 48 9.49 3.28 10.89
C PHE A 48 8.27 4.07 10.42
N VAL A 49 7.39 3.38 9.70
CA VAL A 49 6.14 3.94 9.18
C VAL A 49 4.96 3.14 9.69
N GLU A 50 3.94 3.82 10.17
CA GLU A 50 2.65 3.24 10.52
C GLU A 50 1.62 3.57 9.46
N TYR A 51 0.91 2.56 9.00
CA TYR A 51 -0.20 2.67 8.07
C TYR A 51 -1.47 2.19 8.78
N ALA A 52 -2.42 3.10 9.02
CA ALA A 52 -3.75 2.75 9.47
C ALA A 52 -4.67 2.60 8.25
N LEU A 53 -4.94 1.35 7.90
CA LEU A 53 -5.86 0.98 6.81
C LEU A 53 -7.32 1.24 7.21
N HIS A 54 -8.24 0.95 6.29
CA HIS A 54 -9.67 1.04 6.55
C HIS A 54 -10.10 0.12 7.72
N PRO A 55 -11.09 0.50 8.56
CA PRO A 55 -11.52 -0.30 9.71
C PRO A 55 -11.99 -1.72 9.40
N THR A 56 -12.35 -2.01 8.16
CA THR A 56 -12.76 -3.36 7.73
C THR A 56 -11.60 -4.37 7.62
N PHE A 57 -10.35 -3.91 7.67
CA PHE A 57 -9.20 -4.79 7.67
C PHE A 57 -8.98 -5.41 9.05
N LYS A 58 -8.88 -6.75 9.11
CA LYS A 58 -8.60 -7.49 10.36
C LYS A 58 -7.33 -7.00 11.10
N LYS A 59 -6.33 -6.56 10.34
CA LYS A 59 -5.11 -5.94 10.85
C LYS A 59 -5.03 -4.54 10.25
N GLN A 60 -5.74 -3.61 10.89
CA GLN A 60 -5.89 -2.24 10.45
C GLN A 60 -4.56 -1.47 10.50
N ASN A 61 -3.90 -1.53 11.66
CA ASN A 61 -2.64 -0.84 11.89
C ASN A 61 -1.47 -1.73 11.48
N ARG A 62 -0.60 -1.22 10.61
CA ARG A 62 0.54 -1.92 10.05
C ARG A 62 1.79 -1.08 10.23
N ASN A 63 2.82 -1.66 10.83
CA ASN A 63 4.08 -0.97 11.05
C ASN A 63 5.15 -1.60 10.15
N SER A 64 5.93 -0.75 9.48
CA SER A 64 7.02 -1.16 8.59
C SER A 64 8.31 -0.47 8.99
N ARG A 65 9.35 -1.26 9.25
CA ARG A 65 10.74 -0.85 9.52
C ARG A 65 11.66 -1.14 8.33
N ASN A 66 11.09 -1.59 7.20
CA ASN A 66 11.86 -2.12 6.08
C ASN A 66 12.33 -0.99 5.17
N ARG A 67 13.45 -0.35 5.53
CA ARG A 67 14.06 0.69 4.69
C ARG A 67 14.40 0.23 3.26
N PRO A 68 14.93 -0.98 3.03
CA PRO A 68 15.22 -1.47 1.67
C PRO A 68 14.04 -1.52 0.69
N ASN A 69 12.80 -1.63 1.19
CA ASN A 69 11.61 -1.61 0.34
C ASN A 69 10.80 -0.30 0.47
N ASN A 70 11.45 0.77 0.93
CA ASN A 70 10.83 2.07 1.19
C ASN A 70 9.63 1.98 2.14
N PHE A 71 9.78 1.13 3.16
CA PHE A 71 8.78 0.87 4.18
C PHE A 71 7.48 0.29 3.62
N SER A 72 7.52 -0.31 2.44
CA SER A 72 6.34 -0.81 1.76
C SER A 72 5.59 -1.88 2.56
N ILE A 73 4.26 -1.78 2.54
CA ILE A 73 3.34 -2.84 2.93
C ILE A 73 2.48 -3.25 1.73
N THR A 74 1.96 -4.48 1.77
CA THR A 74 1.02 -4.97 0.76
C THR A 74 -0.24 -5.53 1.41
N PHE A 75 -1.36 -5.42 0.70
CA PHE A 75 -2.66 -5.89 1.19
C PHE A 75 -3.62 -6.16 0.02
N TRP A 76 -4.70 -6.88 0.33
CA TRP A 76 -5.76 -7.21 -0.62
C TRP A 76 -6.97 -6.32 -0.37
N THR A 77 -7.46 -5.64 -1.41
CA THR A 77 -8.64 -4.77 -1.32
C THR A 77 -9.51 -4.84 -2.56
N TRP A 78 -10.81 -4.62 -2.40
CA TRP A 78 -11.76 -4.48 -3.50
C TRP A 78 -12.11 -3.01 -3.79
N GLY A 79 -11.66 -2.08 -2.96
CA GLY A 79 -12.03 -0.67 -3.05
C GLY A 79 -10.93 0.30 -2.63
N MET A 80 -11.24 1.56 -2.86
CA MET A 80 -10.43 2.75 -2.59
C MET A 80 -10.80 3.34 -1.23
N PHE A 81 -9.84 3.89 -0.49
CA PHE A 81 -10.07 4.40 0.86
C PHE A 81 -8.91 5.29 1.34
N ASN A 82 -9.16 6.10 2.37
CA ASN A 82 -8.11 6.86 3.04
C ASN A 82 -7.25 5.96 3.94
N ILE A 83 -5.94 6.10 3.82
CA ILE A 83 -4.91 5.51 4.67
C ILE A 83 -4.31 6.63 5.49
N LYS A 84 -4.33 6.51 6.82
CA LYS A 84 -3.57 7.43 7.67
C LYS A 84 -2.15 6.91 7.79
N VAL A 85 -1.18 7.75 7.50
CA VAL A 85 0.24 7.41 7.56
C VAL A 85 0.92 8.27 8.61
N ALA A 86 1.68 7.62 9.50
CA ALA A 86 2.58 8.28 10.43
C ALA A 86 4.01 7.82 10.14
N ILE A 87 4.86 8.75 9.73
CA ILE A 87 6.29 8.54 9.52
C ILE A 87 7.01 8.96 10.80
N HIS A 88 7.65 8.00 11.47
CA HIS A 88 8.42 8.24 12.68
C HIS A 88 9.89 8.37 12.30
N LEU A 89 10.48 9.52 12.56
CA LEU A 89 11.89 9.81 12.26
C LEU A 89 12.79 9.39 13.42
N HIS A 90 14.05 9.09 13.12
CA HIS A 90 15.08 8.81 14.13
C HIS A 90 15.31 9.98 15.11
N SER A 91 14.94 11.21 14.73
CA SER A 91 14.96 12.39 15.60
C SER A 91 13.88 12.36 16.69
N GLY A 92 12.88 11.48 16.57
CA GLY A 92 11.67 11.45 17.40
C GLY A 92 10.52 12.28 16.85
N GLU A 93 10.71 13.00 15.74
CA GLU A 93 9.62 13.71 15.04
C GLU A 93 8.65 12.73 14.38
N ILE A 94 7.36 13.06 14.38
CA ILE A 94 6.30 12.28 13.72
C ILE A 94 5.61 13.15 12.67
N ILE A 95 5.73 12.74 11.41
CA ILE A 95 5.05 13.38 10.27
C ILE A 95 3.78 12.59 9.96
N LYS A 96 2.63 13.25 10.07
CA LYS A 96 1.32 12.64 9.78
C LYS A 96 0.77 13.10 8.44
N MET A 97 0.20 12.18 7.68
CA MET A 97 -0.42 12.46 6.39
C MET A 97 -1.59 11.53 6.12
N ASP A 98 -2.59 12.04 5.40
CA ASP A 98 -3.67 11.24 4.87
C ASP A 98 -3.39 10.96 3.39
N TYR A 99 -3.52 9.71 2.99
CA TYR A 99 -3.32 9.26 1.62
C TYR A 99 -4.57 8.55 1.13
N TYR A 100 -5.22 9.09 0.09
CA TYR A 100 -6.33 8.42 -0.56
C TYR A 100 -5.80 7.35 -1.53
N LEU A 101 -6.06 6.08 -1.20
CA LEU A 101 -5.72 4.96 -2.06
C LEU A 101 -6.67 4.93 -3.27
N GLU A 102 -6.15 5.32 -4.42
CA GLU A 102 -6.83 5.25 -5.71
C GLU A 102 -6.00 4.42 -6.68
N TYR A 103 -6.68 3.63 -7.52
CA TYR A 103 -6.03 2.78 -8.52
C TYR A 103 -6.96 2.53 -9.70
N THR A 104 -6.38 2.41 -10.90
CA THR A 104 -7.13 2.05 -12.10
C THR A 104 -6.91 0.58 -12.44
N LEU A 105 -7.95 -0.02 -13.00
CA LEU A 105 -7.97 -1.41 -13.40
C LEU A 105 -8.28 -1.50 -14.89
N PRO A 106 -7.53 -2.30 -15.67
CA PRO A 106 -7.80 -2.48 -17.09
C PRO A 106 -9.15 -3.15 -17.31
N SER A 107 -9.85 -2.81 -18.39
CA SER A 107 -11.12 -3.45 -18.74
C SER A 107 -10.95 -4.86 -19.31
N ASP A 108 -9.77 -5.19 -19.84
CA ASP A 108 -9.48 -6.49 -20.44
C ASP A 108 -9.31 -7.58 -19.38
N LYS A 109 -10.13 -8.63 -19.44
CA LYS A 109 -10.06 -9.78 -18.54
C LYS A 109 -8.75 -10.58 -18.64
N ASN A 110 -8.05 -10.50 -19.78
CA ASN A 110 -6.78 -11.21 -19.99
C ASN A 110 -5.63 -10.64 -19.16
N GLU A 111 -5.79 -9.41 -18.65
CA GLU A 111 -4.86 -8.73 -17.74
C GLU A 111 -4.92 -9.29 -16.32
N TYR A 112 -5.84 -10.21 -16.01
CA TYR A 112 -6.07 -10.71 -14.66
C TYR A 112 -5.66 -12.17 -14.51
N VAL A 113 -5.22 -12.52 -13.30
CA VAL A 113 -4.94 -13.88 -12.89
C VAL A 113 -5.49 -14.12 -11.49
N GLN A 114 -6.26 -15.20 -11.33
CA GLN A 114 -6.75 -15.61 -10.02
C GLN A 114 -5.63 -16.33 -9.25
N VAL A 115 -5.51 -16.03 -7.95
CA VAL A 115 -4.53 -16.65 -7.05
C VAL A 115 -5.14 -17.05 -5.70
#